data_AF-A0A2M7KJF5-F1
#
_entry.id   AF-A0A2M7KJF5-F1
#
_cell.length_a   1.000
_cell.length_b   1.000
_cell.length_c   1.000
_cell.angle_alpha   90.00
_cell.angle_beta   90.00
_cell.angle_gamma   90.00
#
_symmetry.space_group_name_H-M   'P 1'
#
loop_
_entity.id
_entity.type
_entity.pdbx_description
1 polymer ?
#
loop_
_entity_poly.entity_id
_entity_poly.type
_entity_poly.pdbx_seq_one_letter_code
_entity_poly.pdbx_strand_id
1 'polypeptide(L)'
;MVWMLDGGKWCQCERCQALGSQTDRNLLFVYHYDQAIKRAQAEGRINRPVRLLFLAYADVLEPPTRPLPADFDYDTCIATYFPIVRCYVHNFDDPDCSKNAAYNKALLGWATDPGRYYKGQVCIGEYYNVSGYKCLPVCYMHTMANDIPYYYGLGVRHFHYMHCTTANWGNKALTNYQMARQLWDPRTDCSALWTDYLAGRYGPVQAEMRTFYGHLEKMLCNVSKLKYGLARRLDTGAANLFPTTHLKYGRTTFEKDDGPDLLEILAYAKQCRETLDAIAKQDLPERIAQRVAEDERLFTYGERTVQFYDALCRAYEAARQSVSDQSDKSDQSDKSDQSDRARAAFRQAEALADLLKADTTSTKLSSSHASAANGLVASYAQGALLRLQSLLGPMAPKEVKLLGANGTPLVLTGEECLGGGGVLHGYGFDVYPARKRVSEHGNYVYGQGTPADRLTGWFRLGDVPAGGLTLTLYGIKCPRPPGGEVAGEIRVNENLVFGARVPLTETGLTRWDLLVSAAALKPGLNRLEIRNTEPNGVTSNRPWFGIDRVELRETADGPAP
;
A
#
# COMPACT_ATOMS: atom_id res chain seq x y z
N MET A 1 -17.76 10.35 21.85
CA MET A 1 -16.39 9.81 21.78
C MET A 1 -15.44 10.98 21.64
N VAL A 2 -14.33 10.99 22.37
CA VAL A 2 -13.34 12.07 22.39
C VAL A 2 -11.99 11.52 21.93
N TRP A 3 -11.41 12.21 20.95
CA TRP A 3 -10.18 11.83 20.26
C TRP A 3 -9.26 13.06 20.26
N MET A 4 -8.13 13.00 20.96
CA MET A 4 -7.17 14.10 20.97
C MET A 4 -6.28 14.10 19.72
N LEU A 5 -5.53 13.04 19.51
CA LEU A 5 -4.58 12.88 18.40
C LEU A 5 -4.72 11.48 17.78
N ASP A 6 -4.48 11.39 16.47
CA ASP A 6 -4.37 10.13 15.72
C ASP A 6 -2.95 10.06 15.13
N GLY A 7 -2.00 9.50 15.89
CA GLY A 7 -0.58 9.49 15.51
C GLY A 7 0.07 10.88 15.52
N GLY A 8 -0.43 11.78 16.39
CA GLY A 8 0.05 13.16 16.51
C GLY A 8 1.31 13.31 17.36
N LYS A 9 1.74 14.56 17.56
CA LYS A 9 2.89 14.90 18.42
C LYS A 9 2.40 15.63 19.67
N TRP A 10 2.76 15.09 20.84
CA TRP A 10 2.52 15.75 22.13
C TRP A 10 3.60 16.79 22.42
N CYS A 11 3.23 17.89 23.07
CA CYS A 11 4.17 18.90 23.54
C CYS A 11 5.23 18.27 24.47
N GLN A 12 6.49 18.60 24.24
CA GLN A 12 7.66 18.08 24.97
C GLN A 12 8.30 19.12 25.88
N CYS A 13 7.63 20.25 26.18
CA CYS A 13 8.16 21.19 27.16
C CYS A 13 8.19 20.56 28.56
N GLU A 14 9.09 21.06 29.42
CA GLU A 14 9.30 20.55 30.78
C GLU A 14 7.99 20.44 31.57
N ARG A 15 7.12 21.46 31.48
CA ARG A 15 5.81 21.47 32.16
C ARG A 15 4.90 20.35 31.68
N CYS A 16 4.85 20.07 30.38
CA CYS A 16 4.04 18.97 29.84
C CYS A 16 4.65 17.61 30.20
N GLN A 17 5.97 17.49 30.18
CA GLN A 17 6.66 16.27 30.60
C GLN A 17 6.43 15.95 32.09
N ALA A 18 6.39 16.96 32.93
CA ALA A 18 6.09 16.82 34.36
C ALA A 18 4.71 16.22 34.62
N LEU A 19 3.74 16.34 33.69
CA LEU A 19 2.40 15.75 33.82
C LEU A 19 2.37 14.22 33.66
N GLY A 20 3.46 13.60 33.18
CA GLY A 20 3.58 12.14 33.04
C GLY A 20 3.54 11.67 31.59
N SER A 21 3.13 10.42 31.41
CA SER A 21 3.01 9.77 30.10
C SER A 21 1.95 10.47 29.22
N GLN A 22 1.93 10.13 27.93
CA GLN A 22 0.91 10.66 27.02
C GLN A 22 -0.50 10.23 27.45
N THR A 23 -0.65 8.99 27.96
CA THR A 23 -1.90 8.50 28.56
C THR A 23 -2.31 9.30 29.79
N ASP A 24 -1.38 9.61 30.70
CA ASP A 24 -1.68 10.40 31.90
C ASP A 24 -2.21 11.80 31.52
N ARG A 25 -1.59 12.43 30.52
CA ARG A 25 -2.03 13.74 29.99
C ARG A 25 -3.39 13.66 29.31
N ASN A 26 -3.63 12.60 28.52
CA ASN A 26 -4.93 12.37 27.89
C ASN A 26 -6.04 12.20 28.94
N LEU A 27 -5.78 11.46 30.02
CA LEU A 27 -6.75 11.29 31.10
C LEU A 27 -7.03 12.58 31.88
N LEU A 28 -6.03 13.45 32.06
CA LEU A 28 -6.27 14.80 32.61
C LEU A 28 -7.19 15.62 31.71
N PHE A 29 -7.03 15.53 30.39
CA PHE A 29 -7.95 16.16 29.45
C PHE A 29 -9.36 15.57 29.54
N VAL A 30 -9.50 14.24 29.58
CA VAL A 30 -10.77 13.53 29.74
C VAL A 30 -11.47 13.96 31.03
N TYR A 31 -10.74 14.06 32.13
CA TYR A 31 -11.24 14.57 33.40
C TYR A 31 -11.79 15.99 33.28
N HIS A 32 -11.04 16.92 32.71
CA HIS A 32 -11.51 18.30 32.52
C HIS A 32 -12.71 18.39 31.56
N TYR A 33 -12.78 17.51 30.55
CA TYR A 33 -13.92 17.41 29.66
C TYR A 33 -15.18 16.96 30.43
N ASP A 34 -15.07 15.91 31.23
CA ASP A 34 -16.17 15.42 32.09
C ASP A 34 -16.66 16.52 33.05
N GLN A 35 -15.76 17.24 33.70
CA GLN A 35 -16.11 18.37 34.58
C GLN A 35 -16.87 19.47 33.82
N ALA A 36 -16.49 19.76 32.57
CA ALA A 36 -17.21 20.72 31.74
C ALA A 36 -18.62 20.22 31.34
N ILE A 37 -18.79 18.91 31.08
CA ILE A 37 -20.10 18.30 30.85
C ILE A 37 -20.98 18.43 32.10
N LYS A 38 -20.45 18.08 33.28
CA LYS A 38 -21.17 18.17 34.56
C LYS A 38 -21.60 19.59 34.87
N ARG A 39 -20.71 20.56 34.64
CA ARG A 39 -21.06 21.99 34.75
C ARG A 39 -22.19 22.37 33.79
N ALA A 40 -22.13 21.92 32.54
CA ALA A 40 -23.19 22.17 31.56
C ALA A 40 -24.53 21.53 31.94
N GLN A 41 -24.51 20.37 32.59
CA GLN A 41 -25.71 19.72 33.14
C GLN A 41 -26.28 20.52 34.33
N ALA A 42 -25.42 20.96 35.26
CA ALA A 42 -25.84 21.78 36.40
C ALA A 42 -26.43 23.14 35.96
N GLU A 43 -25.92 23.72 34.88
CA GLU A 43 -26.45 24.95 34.26
C GLU A 43 -27.69 24.71 33.38
N GLY A 44 -28.19 23.46 33.28
CA GLY A 44 -29.37 23.12 32.46
C GLY A 44 -29.15 23.14 30.94
N ARG A 45 -27.90 23.30 30.47
CA ARG A 45 -27.55 23.29 29.04
C ARG A 45 -27.53 21.89 28.44
N ILE A 46 -27.31 20.86 29.28
CA ILE A 46 -27.42 19.45 28.91
C ILE A 46 -28.40 18.78 29.87
N ASN A 47 -29.52 18.30 29.36
CA ASN A 47 -30.61 17.71 30.13
C ASN A 47 -30.69 16.17 29.98
N ARG A 48 -29.61 15.54 29.53
CA ARG A 48 -29.51 14.09 29.33
C ARG A 48 -28.27 13.51 30.01
N PRO A 49 -28.28 12.21 30.37
CA PRO A 49 -27.06 11.48 30.72
C PRO A 49 -26.08 11.47 29.55
N VAL A 50 -24.79 11.54 29.86
CA VAL A 50 -23.71 11.47 28.87
C VAL A 50 -22.71 10.40 29.34
N ARG A 51 -22.26 9.56 28.42
CA ARG A 51 -21.07 8.72 28.59
C ARG A 51 -19.95 9.27 27.71
N LEU A 52 -18.77 9.41 28.30
CA LEU A 52 -17.58 9.93 27.65
C LEU A 52 -16.66 8.77 27.28
N LEU A 53 -16.78 8.29 26.04
CA LEU A 53 -15.84 7.32 25.48
C LEU A 53 -14.58 8.06 25.05
N PHE A 54 -13.43 7.74 25.65
CA PHE A 54 -12.11 8.24 25.27
C PHE A 54 -11.24 7.10 24.74
N LEU A 55 -10.15 7.41 24.05
CA LEU A 55 -9.33 6.38 23.39
C LEU A 55 -8.17 5.91 24.24
N ALA A 56 -7.96 4.58 24.22
CA ALA A 56 -6.71 3.90 24.51
C ALA A 56 -6.20 3.31 23.17
N TYR A 57 -5.49 4.14 22.41
CA TYR A 57 -5.15 3.90 21.00
C TYR A 57 -3.84 4.60 20.64
N ALA A 58 -3.05 3.97 19.77
CA ALA A 58 -1.80 4.50 19.22
C ALA A 58 -0.86 5.08 20.30
N ASP A 59 -0.71 6.40 20.32
CA ASP A 59 0.17 7.17 21.21
C ASP A 59 -0.26 7.16 22.70
N VAL A 60 -1.51 6.76 22.98
CA VAL A 60 -2.06 6.60 24.33
C VAL A 60 -2.59 5.18 24.59
N LEU A 61 -2.00 4.19 23.93
CA LEU A 61 -2.39 2.78 24.07
C LEU A 61 -2.11 2.21 25.46
N GLU A 62 -0.94 2.55 26.03
CA GLU A 62 -0.52 2.04 27.34
C GLU A 62 -1.39 2.58 28.47
N PRO A 63 -1.65 1.81 29.53
CA PRO A 63 -2.41 2.26 30.69
C PRO A 63 -1.74 3.45 31.42
N PRO A 64 -2.51 4.21 32.23
CA PRO A 64 -1.94 5.29 33.03
C PRO A 64 -0.84 4.79 33.96
N THR A 65 0.17 5.63 34.15
CA THR A 65 1.30 5.34 35.04
C THR A 65 1.19 6.06 36.39
N ARG A 66 0.13 6.85 36.56
CA ARG A 66 -0.10 7.67 37.76
C ARG A 66 -1.55 7.57 38.23
N PRO A 67 -1.82 7.81 39.52
CA PRO A 67 -3.17 7.98 40.02
C PRO A 67 -3.93 9.06 39.25
N LEU A 68 -5.20 8.79 38.95
CA LEU A 68 -6.12 9.78 38.41
C LEU A 68 -6.59 10.73 39.55
N PRO A 69 -7.19 11.89 39.23
CA PRO A 69 -7.84 12.74 40.22
C PRO A 69 -8.79 11.95 41.13
N ALA A 70 -8.86 12.33 42.41
CA ALA A 70 -9.62 11.57 43.42
C ALA A 70 -11.13 11.48 43.11
N ASP A 71 -11.66 12.48 42.41
CA ASP A 71 -13.05 12.59 41.97
C ASP A 71 -13.24 12.21 40.48
N PHE A 72 -12.29 11.50 39.88
CA PHE A 72 -12.43 11.00 38.51
C PHE A 72 -13.63 10.05 38.40
N ASP A 73 -14.52 10.33 37.45
CA ASP A 73 -15.76 9.58 37.26
C ASP A 73 -15.57 8.39 36.31
N TYR A 74 -15.35 7.23 36.91
CA TYR A 74 -15.14 5.96 36.22
C TYR A 74 -16.38 5.38 35.55
N ASP A 75 -17.59 5.85 35.91
CA ASP A 75 -18.85 5.42 35.30
C ASP A 75 -19.15 6.21 34.04
N THR A 76 -18.81 7.49 34.03
CA THR A 76 -19.00 8.38 32.88
C THR A 76 -17.87 8.21 31.86
N CYS A 77 -16.62 8.14 32.30
CA CYS A 77 -15.44 8.08 31.43
C CYS A 77 -15.04 6.64 31.11
N ILE A 78 -15.30 6.19 29.88
CA ILE A 78 -15.09 4.81 29.42
C ILE A 78 -13.88 4.75 28.47
N ALA A 79 -12.88 3.93 28.81
CA ALA A 79 -11.71 3.72 27.96
C ALA A 79 -12.08 2.85 26.76
N THR A 80 -11.83 3.33 25.54
CA THR A 80 -12.08 2.58 24.29
C THR A 80 -10.75 2.11 23.72
N TYR A 81 -10.46 0.83 23.90
CA TYR A 81 -9.21 0.20 23.55
C TYR A 81 -9.21 -0.30 22.10
N PHE A 82 -8.27 0.16 21.28
CA PHE A 82 -8.20 -0.16 19.84
C PHE A 82 -6.85 -0.83 19.47
N PRO A 83 -6.81 -2.17 19.28
CA PRO A 83 -5.61 -2.88 18.84
C PRO A 83 -5.43 -2.79 17.31
N ILE A 84 -5.06 -1.62 16.81
CA ILE A 84 -4.98 -1.38 15.36
C ILE A 84 -3.92 -2.25 14.67
N VAL A 85 -4.27 -2.81 13.50
CA VAL A 85 -3.39 -3.71 12.72
C VAL A 85 -2.94 -4.94 13.51
N ARG A 86 -3.68 -5.41 14.53
CA ARG A 86 -3.36 -6.65 15.26
C ARG A 86 -3.25 -7.87 14.34
N CYS A 87 -2.77 -8.99 14.90
CA CYS A 87 -2.76 -10.26 14.19
C CYS A 87 -4.17 -10.87 14.23
N TYR A 88 -4.65 -11.30 13.06
CA TYR A 88 -5.89 -12.07 12.88
C TYR A 88 -5.63 -13.51 12.44
N VAL A 89 -4.36 -13.90 12.30
CA VAL A 89 -3.97 -15.31 12.15
C VAL A 89 -4.13 -16.04 13.48
N HIS A 90 -3.66 -15.41 14.56
CA HIS A 90 -3.74 -15.89 15.92
C HIS A 90 -4.86 -15.18 16.68
N ASN A 91 -5.41 -15.88 17.66
CA ASN A 91 -6.35 -15.31 18.64
C ASN A 91 -5.71 -14.15 19.42
N PHE A 92 -6.53 -13.28 20.00
CA PHE A 92 -6.03 -12.09 20.70
C PHE A 92 -5.19 -12.44 21.95
N ASP A 93 -5.53 -13.53 22.62
CA ASP A 93 -4.90 -14.02 23.84
C ASP A 93 -3.82 -15.09 23.60
N ASP A 94 -3.47 -15.36 22.34
CA ASP A 94 -2.44 -16.33 21.97
C ASP A 94 -1.04 -15.86 22.44
N PRO A 95 -0.37 -16.60 23.34
CA PRO A 95 0.94 -16.23 23.87
C PRO A 95 2.08 -16.36 22.85
N ASP A 96 1.90 -17.15 21.78
CA ASP A 96 2.91 -17.35 20.74
C ASP A 96 2.83 -16.30 19.62
N CYS A 97 1.83 -15.42 19.67
CA CYS A 97 1.77 -14.23 18.83
C CYS A 97 2.34 -13.00 19.54
N SER A 98 3.59 -12.66 19.24
CA SER A 98 4.29 -11.50 19.82
C SER A 98 3.51 -10.20 19.65
N LYS A 99 2.84 -10.03 18.50
CA LYS A 99 2.05 -8.83 18.22
C LYS A 99 0.81 -8.73 19.10
N ASN A 100 0.05 -9.81 19.22
CA ASN A 100 -1.16 -9.81 20.04
C ASN A 100 -0.80 -9.82 21.53
N ALA A 101 0.27 -10.50 21.95
CA ALA A 101 0.75 -10.47 23.33
C ALA A 101 1.05 -9.05 23.84
N ALA A 102 1.63 -8.18 22.99
CA ALA A 102 1.86 -6.77 23.34
C ALA A 102 0.54 -6.00 23.55
N TYR A 103 -0.43 -6.17 22.63
CA TYR A 103 -1.77 -5.58 22.81
C TYR A 103 -2.47 -6.14 24.05
N ASN A 104 -2.45 -7.46 24.23
CA ASN A 104 -3.10 -8.12 25.33
C ASN A 104 -2.54 -7.64 26.68
N LYS A 105 -1.22 -7.49 26.80
CA LYS A 105 -0.59 -6.90 27.99
C LYS A 105 -1.14 -5.50 28.29
N ALA A 106 -1.24 -4.62 27.28
CA ALA A 106 -1.79 -3.29 27.48
C ALA A 106 -3.28 -3.35 27.88
N LEU A 107 -4.08 -4.21 27.25
CA LEU A 107 -5.50 -4.40 27.60
C LEU A 107 -5.67 -4.87 29.04
N LEU A 108 -4.89 -5.85 29.49
CA LEU A 108 -4.90 -6.33 30.88
C LEU A 108 -4.55 -5.19 31.85
N GLY A 109 -3.58 -4.35 31.51
CA GLY A 109 -3.22 -3.14 32.27
C GLY A 109 -4.35 -2.11 32.39
N TRP A 110 -5.27 -2.06 31.42
CA TRP A 110 -6.48 -1.24 31.49
C TRP A 110 -7.64 -1.93 32.23
N ALA A 111 -7.79 -3.26 32.09
CA ALA A 111 -9.02 -3.97 32.45
C ALA A 111 -8.92 -4.74 33.78
N THR A 112 -7.83 -5.47 34.02
CA THR A 112 -7.79 -6.51 35.07
C THR A 112 -6.55 -6.48 35.97
N ASP A 113 -5.48 -5.78 35.60
CA ASP A 113 -4.28 -5.68 36.44
C ASP A 113 -4.66 -5.11 37.82
N PRO A 114 -4.36 -5.81 38.94
CA PRO A 114 -4.69 -5.33 40.29
C PRO A 114 -4.12 -3.94 40.60
N GLY A 115 -2.92 -3.65 40.06
CA GLY A 115 -2.19 -2.39 40.22
C GLY A 115 -2.61 -1.27 39.27
N ARG A 116 -3.58 -1.50 38.37
CA ARG A 116 -4.01 -0.47 37.40
C ARG A 116 -4.53 0.80 38.08
N TYR A 117 -4.20 1.99 37.59
CA TYR A 117 -4.77 3.23 38.13
C TYR A 117 -6.18 3.52 37.61
N TYR A 118 -6.46 3.21 36.34
CA TYR A 118 -7.80 3.35 35.79
C TYR A 118 -8.70 2.21 36.28
N LYS A 119 -9.77 2.53 37.02
CA LYS A 119 -10.70 1.56 37.61
C LYS A 119 -12.05 1.47 36.88
N GLY A 120 -12.20 2.15 35.75
CA GLY A 120 -13.46 2.23 35.01
C GLY A 120 -13.69 1.11 34.00
N GLN A 121 -14.75 1.29 33.22
CA GLN A 121 -15.18 0.35 32.19
C GLN A 121 -14.32 0.44 30.93
N VAL A 122 -14.13 -0.70 30.27
CA VAL A 122 -13.44 -0.77 28.97
C VAL A 122 -14.45 -1.09 27.86
N CYS A 123 -14.32 -0.38 26.75
CA CYS A 123 -14.92 -0.64 25.45
C CYS A 123 -13.84 -1.21 24.53
N ILE A 124 -14.14 -2.28 23.79
CA ILE A 124 -13.24 -2.80 22.76
C ILE A 124 -13.61 -2.19 21.41
N GLY A 125 -12.62 -1.65 20.72
CA GLY A 125 -12.75 -1.18 19.35
C GLY A 125 -12.03 -2.10 18.38
N GLU A 126 -12.77 -2.92 17.65
CA GLU A 126 -12.21 -3.86 16.67
C GLU A 126 -12.21 -3.32 15.25
N TYR A 127 -11.22 -3.79 14.49
CA TYR A 127 -10.99 -3.41 13.10
C TYR A 127 -11.21 -4.61 12.17
N TYR A 128 -12.43 -5.15 12.16
CA TYR A 128 -12.85 -6.15 11.15
C TYR A 128 -12.94 -5.56 9.72
N ASN A 129 -12.40 -4.36 9.50
CA ASN A 129 -12.05 -3.74 8.22
C ASN A 129 -11.17 -2.50 8.49
N VAL A 130 -9.95 -2.63 9.04
CA VAL A 130 -9.08 -1.44 9.18
C VAL A 130 -8.95 -0.71 7.84
N SER A 131 -8.84 0.62 7.85
CA SER A 131 -8.92 1.44 6.63
C SER A 131 -7.94 1.00 5.53
N GLY A 132 -6.79 0.44 5.89
CA GLY A 132 -5.81 -0.09 4.95
C GLY A 132 -6.20 -1.42 4.28
N TYR A 133 -7.20 -2.15 4.79
CA TYR A 133 -7.70 -3.37 4.14
C TYR A 133 -8.59 -3.06 2.94
N LYS A 134 -9.09 -1.83 2.84
CA LYS A 134 -9.84 -1.34 1.67
C LYS A 134 -11.01 -2.25 1.27
N CYS A 135 -11.76 -2.68 2.27
CA CYS A 135 -12.96 -3.52 2.11
C CYS A 135 -12.69 -4.93 1.55
N LEU A 136 -11.44 -5.43 1.63
CA LEU A 136 -11.13 -6.83 1.34
C LEU A 136 -12.13 -7.78 2.02
N PRO A 137 -12.50 -8.90 1.38
CA PRO A 137 -13.55 -9.80 1.83
C PRO A 137 -13.08 -10.69 2.99
N VAL A 138 -12.48 -10.12 4.03
CA VAL A 138 -11.94 -10.88 5.17
C VAL A 138 -13.08 -11.44 6.02
N CYS A 139 -12.98 -12.71 6.38
CA CYS A 139 -13.83 -13.39 7.35
C CYS A 139 -13.06 -13.55 8.66
N TYR A 140 -13.78 -13.44 9.79
CA TYR A 140 -13.21 -13.51 11.14
C TYR A 140 -13.95 -14.53 12.01
N MET A 141 -14.39 -15.63 11.39
CA MET A 141 -15.26 -16.63 12.01
C MET A 141 -14.65 -17.16 13.30
N HIS A 142 -13.46 -17.75 13.20
CA HIS A 142 -12.82 -18.40 14.34
C HIS A 142 -12.20 -17.38 15.30
N THR A 143 -11.64 -16.29 14.77
CA THR A 143 -11.08 -15.23 15.62
C THR A 143 -12.13 -14.61 16.53
N MET A 144 -13.32 -14.29 16.01
CA MET A 144 -14.41 -13.74 16.83
C MET A 144 -15.00 -14.77 17.80
N ALA A 145 -15.05 -16.05 17.40
CA ALA A 145 -15.50 -17.14 18.26
C ALA A 145 -14.67 -17.24 19.55
N ASN A 146 -13.38 -16.88 19.49
CA ASN A 146 -12.50 -16.78 20.65
C ASN A 146 -12.54 -15.41 21.34
N ASP A 147 -12.31 -14.35 20.56
CA ASP A 147 -11.92 -13.06 21.10
C ASP A 147 -13.07 -12.34 21.81
N ILE A 148 -14.31 -12.47 21.32
CA ILE A 148 -15.47 -11.81 21.96
C ILE A 148 -15.73 -12.38 23.37
N PRO A 149 -15.83 -13.71 23.57
CA PRO A 149 -15.92 -14.30 24.90
C PRO A 149 -14.72 -13.93 25.79
N TYR A 150 -13.50 -13.93 25.24
CA TYR A 150 -12.29 -13.53 25.97
C TYR A 150 -12.41 -12.11 26.52
N TYR A 151 -12.74 -11.12 25.67
CA TYR A 151 -12.95 -9.74 26.10
C TYR A 151 -14.04 -9.63 27.17
N TYR A 152 -15.15 -10.35 27.01
CA TYR A 152 -16.23 -10.36 27.99
C TYR A 152 -15.75 -10.89 29.35
N GLY A 153 -14.91 -11.93 29.36
CA GLY A 153 -14.26 -12.50 30.55
C GLY A 153 -13.38 -11.50 31.31
N LEU A 154 -12.78 -10.53 30.61
CA LEU A 154 -12.01 -9.42 31.20
C LEU A 154 -12.88 -8.30 31.79
N GLY A 155 -14.21 -8.42 31.74
CA GLY A 155 -15.13 -7.39 32.24
C GLY A 155 -15.51 -6.31 31.21
N VAL A 156 -15.10 -6.45 29.94
CA VAL A 156 -15.51 -5.54 28.85
C VAL A 156 -17.01 -5.67 28.61
N ARG A 157 -17.70 -4.54 28.48
CA ARG A 157 -19.17 -4.50 28.24
C ARG A 157 -19.62 -3.63 27.08
N HIS A 158 -18.68 -2.97 26.41
CA HIS A 158 -18.95 -2.13 25.24
C HIS A 158 -18.07 -2.57 24.08
N PHE A 159 -18.60 -2.44 22.86
CA PHE A 159 -17.89 -2.89 21.66
C PHE A 159 -18.18 -1.98 20.47
N HIS A 160 -17.13 -1.65 19.71
CA HIS A 160 -17.20 -0.91 18.47
C HIS A 160 -16.58 -1.71 17.33
N TYR A 161 -17.20 -1.63 16.16
CA TYR A 161 -16.59 -2.09 14.91
C TYR A 161 -16.33 -0.88 14.01
N MET A 162 -15.05 -0.55 13.83
CA MET A 162 -14.63 0.58 13.01
C MET A 162 -14.60 0.23 11.51
N HIS A 163 -15.02 1.18 10.67
CA HIS A 163 -15.06 1.07 9.21
C HIS A 163 -15.93 -0.08 8.67
N CYS A 164 -16.98 -0.43 9.39
CA CYS A 164 -18.02 -1.33 8.91
C CYS A 164 -18.50 -0.88 7.52
N THR A 165 -18.52 -1.81 6.56
CA THR A 165 -19.20 -1.57 5.29
C THR A 165 -20.70 -1.49 5.55
N THR A 166 -21.40 -0.50 5.00
CA THR A 166 -22.84 -0.27 5.28
C THR A 166 -23.78 -0.94 4.27
N ALA A 167 -23.25 -1.40 3.14
CA ALA A 167 -23.98 -2.16 2.12
C ALA A 167 -22.99 -3.04 1.34
N ASN A 168 -23.51 -3.84 0.39
CA ASN A 168 -22.73 -4.78 -0.44
C ASN A 168 -21.81 -5.68 0.40
N TRP A 169 -22.37 -6.29 1.44
CA TRP A 169 -21.58 -7.06 2.40
C TRP A 169 -21.01 -8.34 1.81
N GLY A 170 -21.72 -9.00 0.89
CA GLY A 170 -21.37 -10.33 0.39
C GLY A 170 -20.97 -11.23 1.55
N ASN A 171 -19.77 -11.81 1.48
CA ASN A 171 -19.29 -12.72 2.51
C ASN A 171 -19.13 -12.07 3.90
N LYS A 172 -18.89 -10.75 3.97
CA LYS A 172 -18.78 -10.00 5.24
C LYS A 172 -20.10 -9.94 6.02
N ALA A 173 -21.22 -10.33 5.40
CA ALA A 173 -22.50 -10.42 6.09
C ALA A 173 -22.43 -11.40 7.28
N LEU A 174 -21.65 -12.48 7.17
CA LEU A 174 -21.43 -13.41 8.28
C LEU A 174 -20.70 -12.74 9.45
N THR A 175 -19.65 -11.94 9.18
CA THR A 175 -18.93 -11.17 10.22
C THR A 175 -19.89 -10.28 11.00
N ASN A 176 -20.74 -9.51 10.30
CA ASN A 176 -21.71 -8.63 10.96
C ASN A 176 -22.75 -9.42 11.77
N TYR A 177 -23.28 -10.50 11.21
CA TYR A 177 -24.27 -11.34 11.85
C TYR A 177 -23.71 -12.02 13.11
N GLN A 178 -22.56 -12.70 12.99
CA GLN A 178 -21.90 -13.36 14.11
C GLN A 178 -21.54 -12.35 15.21
N MET A 179 -21.02 -11.17 14.85
CA MET A 179 -20.69 -10.14 15.82
C MET A 179 -21.92 -9.74 16.62
N ALA A 180 -23.02 -9.41 15.95
CA ALA A 180 -24.26 -9.02 16.62
C ALA A 180 -24.78 -10.13 17.56
N ARG A 181 -24.68 -11.40 17.16
CA ARG A 181 -25.11 -12.55 17.97
C ARG A 181 -24.23 -12.76 19.20
N GLN A 182 -22.91 -12.73 19.04
CA GLN A 182 -21.98 -12.90 20.17
C GLN A 182 -21.97 -11.70 21.12
N LEU A 183 -22.21 -10.48 20.63
CA LEU A 183 -22.36 -9.30 21.50
C LEU A 183 -23.68 -9.34 22.30
N TRP A 184 -24.71 -10.02 21.79
CA TRP A 184 -25.94 -10.28 22.55
C TRP A 184 -25.75 -11.39 23.59
N ASP A 185 -25.13 -12.51 23.21
CA ASP A 185 -24.76 -13.59 24.11
C ASP A 185 -23.33 -14.10 23.83
N PRO A 186 -22.34 -13.78 24.69
CA PRO A 186 -20.96 -14.19 24.49
C PRO A 186 -20.75 -15.70 24.61
N ARG A 187 -21.77 -16.47 25.03
CA ARG A 187 -21.71 -17.94 25.09
C ARG A 187 -22.30 -18.62 23.84
N THR A 188 -22.63 -17.84 22.81
CA THR A 188 -23.18 -18.35 21.55
C THR A 188 -22.30 -19.47 20.98
N ASP A 189 -22.89 -20.65 20.75
CA ASP A 189 -22.25 -21.72 19.98
C ASP A 189 -22.10 -21.29 18.52
N CYS A 190 -20.88 -20.89 18.16
CA CYS A 190 -20.58 -20.38 16.83
C CYS A 190 -20.67 -21.47 15.75
N SER A 191 -20.42 -22.74 16.06
CA SER A 191 -20.53 -23.82 15.07
C SER A 191 -21.99 -24.07 14.69
N ALA A 192 -22.89 -24.07 15.69
CA ALA A 192 -24.33 -24.12 15.47
C ALA A 192 -24.82 -22.87 14.71
N LEU A 193 -24.33 -21.69 15.08
CA LEU A 193 -24.66 -20.43 14.41
C LEU A 193 -24.28 -20.43 12.93
N TRP A 194 -23.09 -20.91 12.57
CA TRP A 194 -22.65 -20.98 11.17
C TRP A 194 -23.49 -21.98 10.38
N THR A 195 -23.85 -23.10 11.00
CA THR A 195 -24.72 -24.10 10.37
C THR A 195 -26.08 -23.49 10.03
N ASP A 196 -26.72 -22.81 10.99
CA ASP A 196 -27.99 -22.12 10.78
C ASP A 196 -27.89 -21.02 9.70
N TYR A 197 -26.87 -20.16 9.80
CA TYR A 197 -26.65 -19.09 8.84
C TYR A 197 -26.48 -19.61 7.41
N LEU A 198 -25.63 -20.62 7.22
CA LEU A 198 -25.33 -21.16 5.90
C LEU A 198 -26.52 -21.92 5.32
N ALA A 199 -27.24 -22.68 6.13
CA ALA A 199 -28.49 -23.34 5.74
C ALA A 199 -29.53 -22.31 5.29
N GLY A 200 -29.76 -21.25 6.08
CA GLY A 200 -30.75 -20.22 5.77
C GLY A 200 -30.40 -19.31 4.60
N ARG A 201 -29.10 -19.04 4.39
CA ARG A 201 -28.63 -18.13 3.32
C ARG A 201 -28.38 -18.83 1.99
N TYR A 202 -27.85 -20.06 2.01
CA TYR A 202 -27.39 -20.77 0.81
C TYR A 202 -28.12 -22.09 0.53
N GLY A 203 -28.93 -22.58 1.47
CA GLY A 203 -29.84 -23.71 1.26
C GLY A 203 -29.11 -24.95 0.71
N PRO A 204 -29.41 -25.41 -0.52
CA PRO A 204 -28.82 -26.62 -1.09
C PRO A 204 -27.29 -26.65 -1.12
N VAL A 205 -26.63 -25.48 -1.25
CA VAL A 205 -25.17 -25.37 -1.37
C VAL A 205 -24.48 -24.92 -0.08
N GLN A 206 -25.14 -25.11 1.07
CA GLN A 206 -24.62 -24.69 2.37
C GLN A 206 -23.27 -25.34 2.72
N ALA A 207 -23.03 -26.58 2.30
CA ALA A 207 -21.82 -27.32 2.63
C ALA A 207 -20.62 -26.78 1.84
N GLU A 208 -20.82 -26.54 0.55
CA GLU A 208 -19.84 -25.92 -0.34
C GLU A 208 -19.55 -24.49 0.11
N MET A 209 -20.57 -23.72 0.48
CA MET A 209 -20.37 -22.39 1.02
C MET A 209 -19.64 -22.41 2.37
N ARG A 210 -19.87 -23.41 3.24
CA ARG A 210 -19.05 -23.58 4.46
C ARG A 210 -17.57 -23.75 4.13
N THR A 211 -17.27 -24.58 3.13
CA THR A 211 -15.90 -24.81 2.64
C THR A 211 -15.30 -23.54 2.06
N PHE A 212 -16.05 -22.81 1.22
CA PHE A 212 -15.63 -21.52 0.67
C PHE A 212 -15.27 -20.51 1.77
N TYR A 213 -16.13 -20.34 2.78
CA TYR A 213 -15.87 -19.43 3.90
C TYR A 213 -14.63 -19.82 4.72
N GLY A 214 -14.42 -21.12 4.96
CA GLY A 214 -13.23 -21.62 5.65
C GLY A 214 -11.94 -21.33 4.88
N HIS A 215 -11.93 -21.58 3.56
CA HIS A 215 -10.78 -21.23 2.72
C HIS A 215 -10.57 -19.71 2.61
N LEU A 216 -11.65 -18.93 2.53
CA LEU A 216 -11.59 -17.47 2.46
C LEU A 216 -10.99 -16.86 3.74
N GLU A 217 -11.35 -17.39 4.90
CA GLU A 217 -10.72 -16.98 6.16
C GLU A 217 -9.23 -17.30 6.14
N LYS A 218 -8.80 -18.50 5.74
CA LYS A 218 -7.37 -18.86 5.65
C LYS A 218 -6.60 -18.04 4.61
N MET A 219 -7.24 -17.71 3.48
CA MET A 219 -6.67 -16.85 2.44
C MET A 219 -6.36 -15.45 2.96
N LEU A 220 -7.20 -14.89 3.84
CA LEU A 220 -7.14 -13.47 4.22
C LEU A 220 -6.89 -13.21 5.72
N CYS A 221 -6.73 -14.22 6.56
CA CYS A 221 -6.44 -14.04 7.99
C CYS A 221 -5.11 -13.27 8.22
N ASN A 222 -4.19 -13.31 7.25
CA ASN A 222 -2.92 -12.58 7.28
C ASN A 222 -2.99 -11.17 6.63
N VAL A 223 -4.20 -10.61 6.48
CA VAL A 223 -4.45 -9.32 5.78
C VAL A 223 -3.59 -8.16 6.31
N SER A 224 -3.27 -8.12 7.60
CA SER A 224 -2.37 -7.13 8.20
C SER A 224 -0.99 -7.13 7.51
N LYS A 225 -0.40 -8.32 7.30
CA LYS A 225 0.93 -8.45 6.69
C LYS A 225 0.88 -8.24 5.19
N LEU A 226 -0.20 -8.65 4.53
CA LEU A 226 -0.43 -8.36 3.11
C LEU A 226 -0.49 -6.84 2.85
N LYS A 227 -1.31 -6.11 3.61
CA LYS A 227 -1.63 -4.70 3.33
C LYS A 227 -0.65 -3.70 3.91
N TYR A 228 -0.24 -3.87 5.16
CA TYR A 228 0.70 -2.96 5.82
C TYR A 228 2.16 -3.40 5.66
N GLY A 229 2.40 -4.63 5.20
CA GLY A 229 3.73 -5.17 4.89
C GLY A 229 3.96 -5.27 3.38
N LEU A 230 3.59 -6.42 2.80
CA LEU A 230 3.96 -6.82 1.44
C LEU A 230 3.59 -5.77 0.39
N ALA A 231 2.35 -5.28 0.38
CA ALA A 231 1.88 -4.31 -0.61
C ALA A 231 2.75 -3.04 -0.63
N ARG A 232 3.09 -2.48 0.53
CA ARG A 232 3.95 -1.28 0.64
C ARG A 232 5.37 -1.55 0.16
N ARG A 233 5.89 -2.75 0.42
CA ARG A 233 7.22 -3.18 -0.04
C ARG A 233 7.24 -3.39 -1.57
N LEU A 234 6.18 -3.95 -2.13
CA LEU A 234 6.00 -4.06 -3.58
C LEU A 234 5.92 -2.68 -4.23
N ASP A 235 5.13 -1.76 -3.68
CA ASP A 235 4.93 -0.40 -4.20
C ASP A 235 6.24 0.39 -4.28
N THR A 236 7.08 0.23 -3.27
CA THR A 236 8.39 0.87 -3.15
C THR A 236 9.52 0.09 -3.85
N GLY A 237 9.26 -1.14 -4.29
CA GLY A 237 10.27 -2.02 -4.86
C GLY A 237 11.37 -2.44 -3.90
N ALA A 238 11.04 -2.62 -2.61
CA ALA A 238 11.98 -2.98 -1.56
C ALA A 238 12.71 -4.30 -1.86
N ALA A 239 14.03 -4.34 -1.61
CA ALA A 239 14.87 -5.51 -1.89
C ALA A 239 14.40 -6.77 -1.16
N ASN A 240 14.09 -6.66 0.13
CA ASN A 240 13.53 -7.77 0.92
C ASN A 240 12.01 -7.63 1.05
N LEU A 241 11.26 -8.46 0.32
CA LEU A 241 9.79 -8.45 0.32
C LEU A 241 9.18 -9.22 1.51
N PHE A 242 9.93 -10.13 2.14
CA PHE A 242 9.45 -11.05 3.19
C PHE A 242 10.36 -11.09 4.44
N PRO A 243 10.57 -9.94 5.12
CA PRO A 243 11.53 -9.83 6.23
C PRO A 243 11.06 -10.49 7.53
N THR A 244 9.77 -10.79 7.70
CA THR A 244 9.20 -11.29 8.96
C THR A 244 8.90 -12.79 8.90
N THR A 245 8.67 -13.43 10.05
CA THR A 245 8.24 -14.83 10.16
C THR A 245 6.78 -15.03 9.74
N HIS A 246 5.89 -14.10 10.08
CA HIS A 246 4.46 -14.17 9.79
C HIS A 246 4.06 -14.32 8.32
N LEU A 247 4.97 -14.08 7.37
CA LEU A 247 4.68 -14.15 5.94
C LEU A 247 5.99 -14.31 5.17
N LYS A 248 6.15 -15.46 4.53
CA LYS A 248 7.16 -15.78 3.51
C LYS A 248 6.49 -15.94 2.14
N TYR A 249 7.33 -16.02 1.11
CA TYR A 249 6.85 -16.29 -0.25
C TYR A 249 6.39 -17.75 -0.36
N GLY A 250 7.33 -18.68 -0.23
CA GLY A 250 7.08 -20.11 -0.19
C GLY A 250 6.78 -20.61 1.22
N ARG A 251 6.28 -21.84 1.30
CA ARG A 251 5.84 -22.49 2.53
C ARG A 251 7.00 -22.64 3.52
N THR A 252 6.77 -22.17 4.72
CA THR A 252 7.64 -22.23 5.89
C THR A 252 6.80 -22.51 7.14
N THR A 253 7.48 -22.75 8.26
CA THR A 253 6.82 -22.90 9.56
C THR A 253 7.77 -22.35 10.61
N PHE A 254 7.22 -21.54 11.50
CA PHE A 254 7.93 -21.00 12.66
C PHE A 254 7.25 -21.43 13.96
N GLU A 255 8.02 -21.55 15.04
CA GLU A 255 7.46 -21.87 16.36
C GLU A 255 6.55 -20.74 16.88
N LYS A 256 6.94 -19.50 16.61
CA LYS A 256 6.20 -18.30 17.01
C LYS A 256 5.86 -17.47 15.81
N ASP A 257 4.75 -16.74 15.92
CA ASP A 257 4.36 -15.75 14.94
C ASP A 257 4.15 -16.33 13.52
N ASP A 258 3.88 -17.63 13.40
CA ASP A 258 3.66 -18.32 12.13
C ASP A 258 2.33 -17.89 11.48
N GLY A 259 2.22 -18.05 10.17
CA GLY A 259 0.96 -17.78 9.51
C GLY A 259 1.02 -18.19 8.05
N PRO A 260 -0.12 -18.15 7.34
CA PRO A 260 -0.17 -18.55 5.95
C PRO A 260 0.81 -17.75 5.10
N ASP A 261 1.68 -18.48 4.41
CA ASP A 261 2.63 -17.92 3.44
C ASP A 261 1.93 -17.60 2.11
N LEU A 262 2.56 -16.79 1.26
CA LEU A 262 1.89 -16.30 0.04
C LEU A 262 1.43 -17.45 -0.88
N LEU A 263 2.24 -18.50 -1.06
CA LEU A 263 1.83 -19.66 -1.86
C LEU A 263 0.66 -20.45 -1.23
N GLU A 264 0.57 -20.51 0.10
CA GLU A 264 -0.58 -21.13 0.78
C GLU A 264 -1.84 -20.26 0.63
N ILE A 265 -1.71 -18.94 0.75
CA ILE A 265 -2.78 -17.97 0.49
C ILE A 265 -3.32 -18.12 -0.94
N LEU A 266 -2.44 -18.27 -1.94
CA LEU A 266 -2.85 -18.50 -3.34
C LEU A 266 -3.53 -19.86 -3.52
N ALA A 267 -3.09 -20.90 -2.80
CA ALA A 267 -3.75 -22.21 -2.82
C ALA A 267 -5.17 -22.12 -2.26
N TYR A 268 -5.38 -21.43 -1.13
CA TYR A 268 -6.71 -21.18 -0.61
C TYR A 268 -7.58 -20.34 -1.55
N ALA A 269 -7.00 -19.33 -2.21
CA ALA A 269 -7.71 -18.55 -3.23
C ALA A 269 -8.18 -19.44 -4.40
N LYS A 270 -7.33 -20.35 -4.88
CA LYS A 270 -7.69 -21.34 -5.91
C LYS A 270 -8.83 -22.25 -5.46
N GLN A 271 -8.77 -22.75 -4.23
CA GLN A 271 -9.82 -23.62 -3.67
C GLN A 271 -11.16 -22.87 -3.51
N CYS A 272 -11.15 -21.60 -3.14
CA CYS A 272 -12.35 -20.75 -3.14
C CYS A 272 -12.96 -20.65 -4.55
N ARG A 273 -12.14 -20.36 -5.56
CA ARG A 273 -12.57 -20.26 -6.96
C ARG A 273 -13.15 -21.58 -7.47
N GLU A 274 -12.47 -22.70 -7.24
CA GLU A 274 -12.94 -24.04 -7.61
C GLU A 274 -14.30 -24.37 -6.97
N THR A 275 -14.50 -23.96 -5.71
CA THR A 275 -15.78 -24.16 -5.02
C THR A 275 -16.90 -23.35 -5.67
N LEU A 276 -16.66 -22.06 -5.94
CA LEU A 276 -17.66 -21.19 -6.60
C LEU A 276 -17.97 -21.65 -8.03
N ASP A 277 -16.95 -22.05 -8.79
CA ASP A 277 -17.11 -22.56 -10.16
C ASP A 277 -17.90 -23.89 -10.18
N ALA A 278 -17.78 -24.72 -9.14
CA ALA A 278 -18.59 -25.92 -8.98
C ALA A 278 -20.05 -25.59 -8.65
N ILE A 279 -20.29 -24.63 -7.75
CA ILE A 279 -21.63 -24.14 -7.40
C ILE A 279 -22.31 -23.52 -8.63
N ALA A 280 -21.59 -22.75 -9.44
CA ALA A 280 -22.13 -22.08 -10.63
C ALA A 280 -22.65 -23.03 -11.72
N LYS A 281 -22.27 -24.31 -11.66
CA LYS A 281 -22.76 -25.36 -12.58
C LYS A 281 -24.05 -26.04 -12.11
N GLN A 282 -24.47 -25.77 -10.87
CA GLN A 282 -25.70 -26.33 -10.31
C GLN A 282 -26.92 -25.50 -10.73
N ASP A 283 -28.06 -26.15 -10.87
CA ASP A 283 -29.34 -25.46 -11.05
C ASP A 283 -29.86 -25.00 -9.67
N LEU A 284 -29.74 -23.71 -9.40
CA LEU A 284 -30.05 -23.12 -8.09
C LEU A 284 -31.26 -22.20 -8.18
N PRO A 285 -32.10 -22.14 -7.13
CA PRO A 285 -33.11 -21.10 -7.03
C PRO A 285 -32.47 -19.71 -7.18
N GLU A 286 -33.11 -18.82 -7.96
CA GLU A 286 -32.57 -17.50 -8.30
C GLU A 286 -32.06 -16.72 -7.08
N ARG A 287 -32.82 -16.74 -5.99
CA ARG A 287 -32.43 -16.09 -4.73
C ARG A 287 -31.10 -16.61 -4.18
N ILE A 288 -30.84 -17.92 -4.27
CA ILE A 288 -29.58 -18.53 -3.80
C ILE A 288 -28.43 -18.17 -4.74
N ALA A 289 -28.65 -18.27 -6.05
CA ALA A 289 -27.67 -17.88 -7.05
C ALA A 289 -27.22 -16.42 -6.88
N GLN A 290 -28.15 -15.50 -6.62
CA GLN A 290 -27.84 -14.09 -6.34
C GLN A 290 -26.97 -13.92 -5.08
N ARG A 291 -27.20 -14.71 -4.02
CA ARG A 291 -26.37 -14.66 -2.79
C ARG A 291 -24.97 -15.18 -3.02
N VAL A 292 -24.81 -16.25 -3.78
CA VAL A 292 -23.49 -16.76 -4.17
C VAL A 292 -22.76 -15.72 -5.02
N ALA A 293 -23.43 -15.10 -6.00
CA ALA A 293 -22.86 -14.05 -6.84
C ALA A 293 -22.45 -12.78 -6.05
N GLU A 294 -23.18 -12.42 -4.99
CA GLU A 294 -22.80 -11.34 -4.07
C GLU A 294 -21.44 -11.61 -3.40
N ASP A 295 -21.23 -12.84 -2.95
CA ASP A 295 -20.00 -13.28 -2.28
C ASP A 295 -18.85 -13.41 -3.27
N GLU A 296 -19.10 -14.04 -4.42
CA GLU A 296 -18.12 -14.19 -5.51
C GLU A 296 -17.57 -12.85 -5.96
N ARG A 297 -18.42 -11.82 -6.12
CA ARG A 297 -17.98 -10.49 -6.54
C ARG A 297 -16.93 -9.92 -5.60
N LEU A 298 -17.15 -10.01 -4.29
CA LEU A 298 -16.21 -9.49 -3.30
C LEU A 298 -14.97 -10.37 -3.19
N PHE A 299 -15.13 -11.70 -3.25
CA PHE A 299 -14.03 -12.64 -3.31
C PHE A 299 -13.10 -12.36 -4.48
N THR A 300 -13.66 -12.12 -5.68
CA THR A 300 -12.89 -11.83 -6.90
C THR A 300 -11.97 -10.62 -6.73
N TYR A 301 -12.38 -9.59 -5.97
CA TYR A 301 -11.48 -8.48 -5.62
C TYR A 301 -10.30 -8.94 -4.75
N GLY A 302 -10.56 -9.75 -3.71
CA GLY A 302 -9.51 -10.32 -2.86
C GLY A 302 -8.56 -11.24 -3.63
N GLU A 303 -9.11 -12.12 -4.47
CA GLU A 303 -8.39 -13.07 -5.32
C GLU A 303 -7.43 -12.34 -6.26
N ARG A 304 -7.94 -11.38 -7.03
CA ARG A 304 -7.11 -10.57 -7.95
C ARG A 304 -6.04 -9.79 -7.21
N THR A 305 -6.33 -9.31 -6.00
CA THR A 305 -5.36 -8.59 -5.18
C THR A 305 -4.17 -9.47 -4.80
N VAL A 306 -4.40 -10.71 -4.33
CA VAL A 306 -3.29 -11.61 -3.96
C VAL A 306 -2.56 -12.17 -5.17
N GLN A 307 -3.27 -12.45 -6.27
CA GLN A 307 -2.65 -12.83 -7.55
C GLN A 307 -1.77 -11.69 -8.10
N PHE A 308 -2.20 -10.44 -7.96
CA PHE A 308 -1.41 -9.27 -8.35
C PHE A 308 -0.14 -9.18 -7.51
N TYR A 309 -0.23 -9.38 -6.19
CA TYR A 309 0.96 -9.40 -5.34
C TYR A 309 1.94 -10.51 -5.72
N ASP A 310 1.45 -11.72 -6.03
CA ASP A 310 2.30 -12.81 -6.51
C ASP A 310 3.01 -12.47 -7.83
N ALA A 311 2.27 -11.98 -8.83
CA ALA A 311 2.84 -11.62 -10.12
C ALA A 311 3.93 -10.55 -9.97
N LEU A 312 3.73 -9.57 -9.09
CA LEU A 312 4.74 -8.58 -8.75
C LEU A 312 5.95 -9.19 -8.03
N CYS A 313 5.75 -10.12 -7.09
CA CYS A 313 6.85 -10.82 -6.40
C CYS A 313 7.75 -11.55 -7.39
N ARG A 314 7.14 -12.38 -8.26
CA ARG A 314 7.86 -13.12 -9.31
C ARG A 314 8.58 -12.19 -10.27
N ALA A 315 7.94 -11.10 -10.67
CA ALA A 315 8.57 -10.11 -11.55
C ALA A 315 9.79 -9.45 -10.90
N TYR A 316 9.71 -9.05 -9.61
CA TYR A 316 10.85 -8.45 -8.91
C TYR A 316 11.99 -9.42 -8.69
N GLU A 317 11.69 -10.66 -8.31
CA GLU A 317 12.68 -11.69 -8.09
C GLU A 317 13.46 -12.00 -9.37
N ALA A 318 12.75 -12.33 -10.45
CA ALA A 318 13.37 -12.61 -11.75
C ALA A 318 14.11 -11.39 -12.32
N ALA A 319 13.57 -10.17 -12.16
CA ALA A 319 14.25 -8.95 -12.58
C ALA A 319 15.57 -8.75 -11.85
N ARG A 320 15.62 -8.99 -10.54
CA ARG A 320 16.83 -8.81 -9.73
C ARG A 320 17.89 -9.88 -10.03
N GLN A 321 17.47 -11.13 -10.22
CA GLN A 321 18.37 -12.21 -10.65
C GLN A 321 18.98 -11.89 -12.02
N SER A 322 18.19 -11.35 -12.96
CA SER A 322 18.71 -10.93 -14.27
C SER A 322 19.75 -9.79 -14.21
N VAL A 323 19.78 -9.01 -13.13
CA VAL A 323 20.75 -7.93 -12.90
C VAL A 323 21.99 -8.46 -12.18
N SER A 324 21.85 -9.33 -11.18
CA SER A 324 23.01 -9.94 -10.49
C SER A 324 23.87 -10.76 -11.43
N ASP A 325 23.27 -11.46 -12.38
CA ASP A 325 24.01 -12.33 -13.29
C ASP A 325 24.76 -11.55 -14.39
N GLN A 326 24.64 -10.22 -14.45
CA GLN A 326 25.45 -9.37 -15.34
C GLN A 326 26.91 -9.29 -14.89
N SER A 327 27.23 -9.59 -13.62
CA SER A 327 28.61 -9.61 -13.13
C SER A 327 29.37 -10.90 -13.46
N ASP A 328 28.69 -12.00 -13.77
CA ASP A 328 29.31 -13.29 -14.10
C ASP A 328 29.18 -13.64 -15.59
N LYS A 329 30.30 -13.78 -16.29
CA LYS A 329 30.36 -13.93 -17.77
C LYS A 329 30.17 -15.38 -18.27
N SER A 330 29.82 -16.34 -17.41
CA SER A 330 29.99 -17.77 -17.73
C SER A 330 28.83 -18.43 -18.46
N ASP A 331 27.61 -17.91 -18.46
CA ASP A 331 26.50 -18.52 -19.23
C ASP A 331 25.51 -17.49 -19.77
N GLN A 332 25.25 -17.53 -21.08
CA GLN A 332 24.39 -16.58 -21.79
C GLN A 332 22.96 -17.12 -21.99
N SER A 333 22.77 -18.44 -21.83
CA SER A 333 21.50 -19.13 -22.08
C SER A 333 20.49 -18.96 -20.94
N ASP A 334 20.95 -19.07 -19.68
CA ASP A 334 20.12 -18.85 -18.48
C ASP A 334 19.66 -17.39 -18.32
N LYS A 335 20.40 -16.44 -18.91
CA LYS A 335 20.13 -14.99 -18.79
C LYS A 335 18.91 -14.55 -19.60
N SER A 336 18.73 -15.09 -20.80
CA SER A 336 17.54 -14.77 -21.60
C SER A 336 16.28 -15.31 -20.94
N ASP A 337 16.36 -16.50 -20.33
CA ASP A 337 15.24 -17.12 -19.62
C ASP A 337 14.77 -16.28 -18.42
N GLN A 338 15.67 -15.78 -17.57
CA GLN A 338 15.27 -14.94 -16.43
C GLN A 338 14.65 -13.59 -16.84
N SER A 339 15.19 -12.96 -17.89
CA SER A 339 14.60 -11.72 -18.42
C SER A 339 13.20 -11.97 -19.00
N ASP A 340 13.02 -13.07 -19.73
CA ASP A 340 11.74 -13.45 -20.31
C ASP A 340 10.71 -13.83 -19.23
N ARG A 341 11.12 -14.55 -18.18
CA ARG A 341 10.29 -14.85 -16.99
C ARG A 341 9.85 -13.57 -16.30
N ALA A 342 10.76 -12.62 -16.09
CA ALA A 342 10.44 -11.36 -15.44
C ALA A 342 9.42 -10.53 -16.27
N ARG A 343 9.58 -10.50 -17.60
CA ARG A 343 8.64 -9.84 -18.51
C ARG A 343 7.28 -10.55 -18.58
N ALA A 344 7.26 -11.88 -18.53
CA ALA A 344 6.02 -12.65 -18.49
C ALA A 344 5.24 -12.39 -17.20
N ALA A 345 5.92 -12.41 -16.04
CA ALA A 345 5.32 -12.07 -14.75
C ALA A 345 4.83 -10.61 -14.71
N PHE A 346 5.59 -9.68 -15.29
CA PHE A 346 5.17 -8.28 -15.43
C PHE A 346 3.88 -8.13 -16.25
N ARG A 347 3.78 -8.77 -17.43
CA ARG A 347 2.56 -8.75 -18.25
C ARG A 347 1.34 -9.31 -17.50
N GLN A 348 1.54 -10.36 -16.70
CA GLN A 348 0.48 -10.89 -15.84
C GLN A 348 0.07 -9.87 -14.77
N ALA A 349 1.03 -9.18 -14.16
CA ALA A 349 0.75 -8.12 -13.18
C ALA A 349 0.00 -6.95 -13.82
N GLU A 350 0.34 -6.54 -15.05
CA GLU A 350 -0.40 -5.51 -15.80
C GLU A 350 -1.84 -5.92 -16.07
N ALA A 351 -2.07 -7.14 -16.57
CA ALA A 351 -3.42 -7.64 -16.84
C ALA A 351 -4.28 -7.67 -15.56
N LEU A 352 -3.70 -8.08 -14.43
CA LEU A 352 -4.38 -8.06 -13.13
C LEU A 352 -4.63 -6.63 -12.63
N ALA A 353 -3.70 -5.71 -12.88
CA ALA A 353 -3.86 -4.30 -12.54
C ALA A 353 -5.00 -3.65 -13.33
N ASP A 354 -5.18 -3.98 -14.61
CA ASP A 354 -6.31 -3.51 -15.42
C ASP A 354 -7.64 -4.03 -14.88
N LEU A 355 -7.71 -5.33 -14.54
CA LEU A 355 -8.90 -5.91 -13.91
C LEU A 355 -9.22 -5.27 -12.55
N LEU A 356 -8.21 -4.98 -11.74
CA LEU A 356 -8.36 -4.28 -10.47
C LEU A 356 -8.75 -2.81 -10.66
N LYS A 357 -8.26 -2.14 -11.70
CA LYS A 357 -8.59 -0.76 -12.04
C LYS A 357 -10.05 -0.64 -12.52
N ALA A 358 -10.54 -1.65 -13.23
CA ALA A 358 -11.93 -1.74 -13.66
C ALA A 358 -12.93 -1.96 -12.51
N ASP A 359 -12.50 -2.63 -11.42
CA ASP A 359 -13.34 -2.77 -10.23
C ASP A 359 -13.39 -1.47 -9.43
N THR A 360 -14.47 -0.71 -9.63
CA THR A 360 -14.76 0.54 -8.93
C THR A 360 -15.75 0.39 -7.78
N THR A 361 -16.19 -0.85 -7.49
CA THR A 361 -17.34 -1.12 -6.62
C THR A 361 -16.96 -1.84 -5.32
N SER A 362 -16.07 -2.83 -5.38
CA SER A 362 -15.73 -3.69 -4.23
C SER A 362 -15.03 -2.92 -3.10
N THR A 363 -14.41 -1.79 -3.42
CA THR A 363 -13.60 -0.96 -2.49
C THR A 363 -14.37 0.24 -1.96
N LYS A 364 -15.71 0.17 -1.93
CA LYS A 364 -16.61 1.28 -1.56
C LYS A 364 -17.44 0.93 -0.33
N LEU A 365 -18.32 1.86 0.04
CA LEU A 365 -19.40 1.68 1.03
C LEU A 365 -18.90 1.41 2.45
N SER A 366 -17.67 1.85 2.74
CA SER A 366 -17.15 2.04 4.10
C SER A 366 -16.89 3.54 4.31
N SER A 367 -16.04 3.91 5.27
CA SER A 367 -15.60 5.30 5.44
C SER A 367 -14.81 5.81 4.23
N SER A 368 -14.69 7.14 4.07
CA SER A 368 -13.89 7.75 3.00
C SER A 368 -12.44 7.25 3.00
N HIS A 369 -11.84 7.10 4.18
CA HIS A 369 -10.47 6.60 4.36
C HIS A 369 -10.34 5.09 4.16
N ALA A 370 -11.41 4.32 4.37
CA ALA A 370 -11.45 2.88 4.11
C ALA A 370 -11.87 2.53 2.67
N SER A 371 -12.37 3.51 1.92
CA SER A 371 -12.71 3.35 0.50
C SER A 371 -11.53 3.70 -0.41
N ALA A 372 -11.61 3.33 -1.68
CA ALA A 372 -10.65 3.70 -2.72
C ALA A 372 -11.35 3.99 -4.05
N ALA A 373 -10.66 4.63 -4.99
CA ALA A 373 -11.21 4.92 -6.32
C ALA A 373 -11.53 3.63 -7.11
N ASN A 374 -10.62 2.65 -7.05
CA ASN A 374 -10.74 1.33 -7.66
C ASN A 374 -9.87 0.30 -6.92
N GLY A 375 -9.97 -0.97 -7.30
CA GLY A 375 -9.19 -2.09 -6.78
C GLY A 375 -7.67 -1.91 -6.88
N LEU A 376 -7.16 -1.26 -7.93
CA LEU A 376 -5.72 -1.07 -8.12
C LEU A 376 -5.16 -0.06 -7.10
N VAL A 377 -5.83 1.07 -6.91
CA VAL A 377 -5.48 2.04 -5.84
C VAL A 377 -5.62 1.38 -4.47
N ALA A 378 -6.70 0.62 -4.28
CA ALA A 378 -6.94 -0.11 -3.05
C ALA A 378 -5.87 -1.16 -2.75
N SER A 379 -5.20 -1.71 -3.77
CA SER A 379 -4.13 -2.70 -3.61
C SER A 379 -2.93 -2.15 -2.84
N TYR A 380 -2.69 -0.84 -2.80
CA TYR A 380 -1.45 -0.23 -2.28
C TYR A 380 -0.16 -0.69 -2.95
N ALA A 381 -0.23 -1.30 -4.14
CA ALA A 381 0.95 -1.72 -4.89
C ALA A 381 0.94 -1.19 -6.34
N GLN A 382 0.16 -0.15 -6.63
CA GLN A 382 0.06 0.42 -7.99
C GLN A 382 1.39 0.97 -8.50
N GLY A 383 2.25 1.49 -7.60
CA GLY A 383 3.57 2.00 -7.95
C GLY A 383 4.53 0.91 -8.40
N ALA A 384 4.28 -0.36 -8.04
CA ALA A 384 5.17 -1.47 -8.33
C ALA A 384 5.38 -1.71 -9.83
N LEU A 385 4.35 -1.51 -10.66
CA LEU A 385 4.47 -1.66 -12.12
C LEU A 385 5.49 -0.67 -12.69
N LEU A 386 5.38 0.60 -12.30
CA LEU A 386 6.30 1.63 -12.74
C LEU A 386 7.75 1.35 -12.28
N ARG A 387 7.93 0.79 -11.07
CA ARG A 387 9.25 0.36 -10.57
C ARG A 387 9.81 -0.81 -11.35
N LEU A 388 9.00 -1.84 -11.58
CA LEU A 388 9.39 -3.03 -12.34
C LEU A 388 9.76 -2.67 -13.78
N GLN A 389 8.97 -1.83 -14.43
CA GLN A 389 9.28 -1.34 -15.77
C GLN A 389 10.63 -0.58 -15.79
N SER A 390 10.93 0.18 -14.73
CA SER A 390 12.23 0.85 -14.58
C SER A 390 13.40 -0.12 -14.39
N LEU A 391 13.16 -1.30 -13.82
CA LEU A 391 14.16 -2.37 -13.66
C LEU A 391 14.32 -3.19 -14.95
N LEU A 392 13.22 -3.56 -15.60
CA LEU A 392 13.19 -4.41 -16.79
C LEU A 392 13.57 -3.68 -18.09
N GLY A 393 13.40 -2.36 -18.11
CA GLY A 393 13.49 -1.57 -19.32
C GLY A 393 12.37 -1.89 -20.33
N PRO A 394 12.60 -1.66 -21.64
CA PRO A 394 11.55 -1.67 -22.65
C PRO A 394 10.95 -3.06 -22.80
N MET A 395 9.61 -3.19 -22.82
CA MET A 395 8.92 -4.48 -22.88
C MET A 395 9.14 -5.24 -24.19
N ALA A 396 9.38 -4.51 -25.28
CA ALA A 396 9.80 -5.04 -26.56
C ALA A 396 11.17 -4.44 -26.94
N PRO A 397 12.29 -4.96 -26.40
CA PRO A 397 13.62 -4.41 -26.67
C PRO A 397 13.98 -4.35 -28.15
N LYS A 398 13.44 -5.28 -28.95
CA LYS A 398 13.67 -5.34 -30.40
C LYS A 398 12.96 -4.23 -31.18
N GLU A 399 11.86 -3.70 -30.65
CA GLU A 399 11.07 -2.63 -31.26
C GLU A 399 11.56 -1.23 -30.88
N VAL A 400 12.49 -1.14 -29.93
CA VAL A 400 13.16 0.12 -29.59
C VAL A 400 13.84 0.70 -30.84
N LYS A 401 13.66 2.00 -31.06
CA LYS A 401 14.18 2.73 -32.22
C LYS A 401 15.68 2.46 -32.41
N LEU A 402 16.05 2.08 -33.64
CA LEU A 402 17.42 1.97 -34.09
C LEU A 402 17.88 3.32 -34.62
N LEU A 403 19.09 3.76 -34.25
CA LEU A 403 19.69 4.96 -34.81
C LEU A 403 19.74 4.83 -36.34
N GLY A 404 19.17 5.82 -37.04
CA GLY A 404 19.03 5.77 -38.49
C GLY A 404 20.37 5.90 -39.22
N ALA A 405 20.45 5.29 -40.40
CA ALA A 405 21.59 5.49 -41.30
C ALA A 405 21.61 6.92 -41.87
N ASN A 406 22.80 7.37 -42.30
CA ASN A 406 23.01 8.60 -43.08
C ASN A 406 22.61 9.90 -42.35
N GLY A 407 22.87 9.99 -41.04
CA GLY A 407 22.76 11.26 -40.28
C GLY A 407 21.35 11.69 -39.88
N THR A 408 20.34 10.83 -40.05
CA THR A 408 18.99 11.10 -39.54
C THR A 408 18.99 10.99 -38.01
N PRO A 409 18.59 12.05 -37.26
CA PRO A 409 18.54 11.97 -35.81
C PRO A 409 17.51 10.96 -35.33
N LEU A 410 17.88 10.14 -34.35
CA LEU A 410 16.90 9.43 -33.55
C LEU A 410 16.31 10.39 -32.52
N VAL A 411 14.99 10.50 -32.49
CA VAL A 411 14.27 11.38 -31.55
C VAL A 411 13.57 10.53 -30.50
N LEU A 412 13.78 10.88 -29.23
CA LEU A 412 13.03 10.37 -28.07
C LEU A 412 12.26 11.55 -27.46
N THR A 413 10.93 11.53 -27.52
CA THR A 413 10.12 12.55 -26.84
C THR A 413 10.00 12.24 -25.34
N GLY A 414 9.52 13.20 -24.56
CA GLY A 414 9.23 13.00 -23.13
C GLY A 414 8.21 11.88 -22.87
N GLU A 415 7.23 11.71 -23.78
CA GLU A 415 6.25 10.61 -23.79
C GLU A 415 6.88 9.23 -23.98
N GLU A 416 7.97 9.16 -24.77
CA GLU A 416 8.70 7.93 -25.04
C GLU A 416 9.68 7.55 -23.92
N CYS A 417 9.89 8.45 -22.96
CA CYS A 417 10.72 8.21 -21.79
C CYS A 417 9.88 7.72 -20.60
N LEU A 418 10.37 6.68 -19.93
CA LEU A 418 9.80 6.19 -18.68
C LEU A 418 10.16 7.13 -17.51
N GLY A 419 9.24 7.27 -16.57
CA GLY A 419 9.44 8.05 -15.35
C GLY A 419 8.93 9.48 -15.50
N GLY A 420 9.52 10.37 -14.71
CA GLY A 420 9.12 11.77 -14.66
C GLY A 420 7.69 12.00 -14.13
N GLY A 421 7.17 13.20 -14.40
CA GLY A 421 5.82 13.63 -14.02
C GLY A 421 4.71 13.15 -14.93
N GLY A 422 5.03 12.73 -16.16
CA GLY A 422 4.05 12.38 -17.20
C GLY A 422 3.07 11.31 -16.75
N VAL A 423 3.57 10.27 -16.10
CA VAL A 423 2.78 9.17 -15.55
C VAL A 423 1.85 9.60 -14.41
N LEU A 424 2.19 10.68 -13.70
CA LEU A 424 1.45 11.17 -12.53
C LEU A 424 0.49 12.33 -12.85
N HIS A 425 0.86 13.19 -13.80
CA HIS A 425 0.23 14.49 -14.03
C HIS A 425 -0.12 14.76 -15.49
N GLY A 426 0.14 13.80 -16.39
CA GLY A 426 0.04 13.99 -17.83
C GLY A 426 1.30 14.60 -18.43
N TYR A 427 1.42 14.46 -19.74
CA TYR A 427 2.53 15.00 -20.53
C TYR A 427 2.29 16.46 -20.94
N GLY A 428 3.37 17.12 -21.35
CA GLY A 428 3.39 18.51 -21.76
C GLY A 428 3.94 19.45 -20.68
N PHE A 429 4.31 20.66 -21.11
CA PHE A 429 4.95 21.68 -20.27
C PHE A 429 4.32 23.04 -20.39
N ASP A 430 4.19 23.70 -19.24
CA ASP A 430 3.87 25.12 -19.15
C ASP A 430 5.03 25.90 -18.53
N VAL A 431 5.30 27.08 -19.06
CA VAL A 431 6.19 28.07 -18.44
C VAL A 431 5.41 28.86 -17.39
N TYR A 432 5.90 28.86 -16.15
CA TYR A 432 5.31 29.56 -15.01
C TYR A 432 5.86 30.99 -14.85
N PRO A 433 5.12 31.92 -14.21
CA PRO A 433 3.79 31.76 -13.61
C PRO A 433 2.64 31.84 -14.62
N ALA A 434 2.89 32.28 -15.86
CA ALA A 434 1.86 32.54 -16.87
C ALA A 434 1.14 31.28 -17.39
N ARG A 435 1.64 30.08 -17.07
CA ARG A 435 1.17 28.78 -17.57
C ARG A 435 1.08 28.74 -19.10
N LYS A 436 2.07 29.32 -19.77
CA LYS A 436 2.15 29.28 -21.24
C LYS A 436 2.65 27.90 -21.67
N ARG A 437 1.80 27.13 -22.35
CA ARG A 437 2.14 25.84 -22.94
C ARG A 437 3.28 26.00 -23.97
N VAL A 438 4.34 25.22 -23.81
CA VAL A 438 5.54 25.24 -24.69
C VAL A 438 5.86 23.88 -25.32
N SER A 439 5.23 22.81 -24.83
CA SER A 439 5.32 21.46 -25.40
C SER A 439 4.08 20.67 -25.03
N GLU A 440 3.55 19.88 -25.97
CA GLU A 440 2.48 18.90 -25.69
C GLU A 440 3.01 17.53 -25.29
N HIS A 441 4.28 17.22 -25.62
CA HIS A 441 4.84 15.87 -25.54
C HIS A 441 5.98 15.72 -24.52
N GLY A 442 6.29 16.81 -23.81
CA GLY A 442 7.37 16.84 -22.83
C GLY A 442 7.06 16.11 -21.54
N ASN A 443 8.10 15.68 -20.83
CA ASN A 443 7.99 15.07 -19.51
C ASN A 443 8.90 15.73 -18.44
N TYR A 444 8.36 15.90 -17.24
CA TYR A 444 8.99 16.65 -16.15
C TYR A 444 9.85 15.78 -15.25
N VAL A 445 10.92 16.34 -14.70
CA VAL A 445 11.79 15.70 -13.71
C VAL A 445 11.67 16.43 -12.36
N TYR A 446 11.38 15.67 -11.31
CA TYR A 446 11.16 16.19 -9.95
C TYR A 446 12.40 16.02 -9.08
N GLY A 447 12.49 16.75 -7.97
CA GLY A 447 13.65 16.65 -7.07
C GLY A 447 13.73 15.34 -6.28
N GLN A 448 12.60 14.66 -6.06
CA GLN A 448 12.55 13.39 -5.34
C GLN A 448 11.39 12.52 -5.83
N GLY A 449 11.43 11.25 -5.44
CA GLY A 449 10.37 10.27 -5.66
C GLY A 449 10.63 9.48 -6.93
N THR A 450 11.35 8.37 -6.83
CA THR A 450 11.64 7.53 -7.99
C THR A 450 10.35 6.91 -8.56
N PRO A 451 10.20 6.75 -9.89
CA PRO A 451 11.06 7.30 -10.94
C PRO A 451 10.63 8.70 -11.42
N ALA A 452 9.82 9.46 -10.67
CA ALA A 452 9.49 10.86 -11.03
C ALA A 452 10.72 11.80 -10.99
N ASP A 453 11.78 11.39 -10.30
CA ASP A 453 13.08 12.06 -10.24
C ASP A 453 13.99 11.83 -11.46
N ARG A 454 13.53 11.06 -12.45
CA ARG A 454 14.30 10.75 -13.66
C ARG A 454 13.45 10.47 -14.88
N LEU A 455 14.01 10.74 -16.05
CA LEU A 455 13.53 10.20 -17.33
C LEU A 455 14.49 9.13 -17.79
N THR A 456 13.95 7.99 -18.22
CA THR A 456 14.72 6.90 -18.80
C THR A 456 14.23 6.63 -20.21
N GLY A 457 15.10 6.82 -21.19
CA GLY A 457 14.85 6.48 -22.59
C GLY A 457 15.72 5.30 -23.03
N TRP A 458 15.30 4.62 -24.09
CA TRP A 458 16.07 3.54 -24.70
C TRP A 458 16.21 3.78 -26.19
N PHE A 459 17.37 3.40 -26.73
CA PHE A 459 17.66 3.45 -28.15
C PHE A 459 18.55 2.26 -28.53
N ARG A 460 18.58 1.89 -29.80
CA ARG A 460 19.45 0.84 -30.32
C ARG A 460 20.52 1.41 -31.23
N LEU A 461 21.69 0.78 -31.20
CA LEU A 461 22.79 1.00 -32.14
C LEU A 461 23.04 -0.29 -32.92
N GLY A 462 23.32 -0.18 -34.21
CA GLY A 462 23.84 -1.30 -35.00
C GLY A 462 25.27 -1.60 -34.53
N ASP A 463 26.15 -0.62 -34.74
CA ASP A 463 27.52 -0.56 -34.23
C ASP A 463 27.73 0.71 -33.41
N VAL A 464 28.81 0.77 -32.62
CA VAL A 464 29.18 1.96 -31.85
C VAL A 464 29.92 2.95 -32.76
N PRO A 465 29.43 4.18 -32.96
CA PRO A 465 30.12 5.18 -33.78
C PRO A 465 31.46 5.57 -33.15
N ALA A 466 32.54 5.62 -33.94
CA ALA A 466 33.88 5.90 -33.45
C ALA A 466 34.01 7.28 -32.77
N GLY A 467 33.32 8.30 -33.33
CA GLY A 467 33.26 9.65 -32.76
C GLY A 467 32.31 9.80 -31.57
N GLY A 468 31.56 8.74 -31.21
CA GLY A 468 30.47 8.82 -30.24
C GLY A 468 29.18 9.39 -30.82
N LEU A 469 28.31 9.87 -29.94
CA LEU A 469 27.04 10.48 -30.29
C LEU A 469 26.96 11.92 -29.79
N THR A 470 26.37 12.79 -30.58
CA THR A 470 25.88 14.09 -30.12
C THR A 470 24.46 13.90 -29.59
N LEU A 471 24.28 14.17 -28.30
CA LEU A 471 23.01 14.16 -27.60
C LEU A 471 22.51 15.60 -27.44
N THR A 472 21.43 15.95 -28.14
CA THR A 472 20.80 17.27 -28.07
C THR A 472 19.51 17.19 -27.28
N LEU A 473 19.44 17.89 -26.16
CA LEU A 473 18.24 18.04 -25.34
C LEU A 473 17.51 19.32 -25.69
N TYR A 474 16.20 19.23 -25.79
CA TYR A 474 15.31 20.38 -25.80
C TYR A 474 14.52 20.38 -24.50
N GLY A 475 14.61 21.45 -23.71
CA GLY A 475 13.97 21.46 -22.41
C GLY A 475 13.82 22.84 -21.78
N ILE A 476 13.22 22.86 -20.59
CA ILE A 476 13.04 24.06 -19.77
C ILE A 476 13.52 23.81 -18.34
N LYS A 477 13.99 24.86 -17.66
CA LYS A 477 14.30 24.87 -16.22
C LYS A 477 13.10 25.41 -15.45
N CYS A 478 12.83 24.88 -14.27
CA CYS A 478 11.74 25.30 -13.39
C CYS A 478 12.23 25.30 -11.91
N PRO A 479 13.25 26.10 -11.56
CA PRO A 479 13.88 26.03 -10.24
C PRO A 479 12.95 26.54 -9.14
N ARG A 480 13.26 26.15 -7.89
CA ARG A 480 12.58 26.67 -6.70
C ARG A 480 13.59 27.23 -5.70
N PRO A 481 13.58 28.55 -5.41
CA PRO A 481 12.75 29.62 -6.02
C PRO A 481 13.11 29.92 -7.50
N PRO A 482 12.26 30.66 -8.24
CA PRO A 482 12.59 31.15 -9.59
C PRO A 482 13.93 31.89 -9.63
N GLY A 483 14.68 31.75 -10.72
CA GLY A 483 16.05 32.24 -10.84
C GLY A 483 17.10 31.33 -10.17
N GLY A 484 16.68 30.22 -9.58
CA GLY A 484 17.56 29.25 -8.94
C GLY A 484 18.28 28.31 -9.91
N GLU A 485 19.20 27.54 -9.36
CA GLU A 485 19.92 26.48 -10.09
C GLU A 485 19.35 25.10 -9.80
N VAL A 486 19.52 24.19 -10.75
CA VAL A 486 19.07 22.79 -10.62
C VAL A 486 20.23 21.88 -10.97
N ALA A 487 20.67 21.05 -10.02
CA ALA A 487 21.63 19.99 -10.28
C ALA A 487 20.95 18.83 -11.01
N GLY A 488 21.60 18.33 -12.05
CA GLY A 488 21.14 17.18 -12.79
C GLY A 488 22.29 16.32 -13.28
N GLU A 489 21.98 15.05 -13.54
CA GLU A 489 22.90 14.09 -14.13
C GLU A 489 22.32 13.51 -15.41
N ILE A 490 23.19 13.25 -16.38
CA ILE A 490 22.86 12.45 -17.56
C ILE A 490 23.80 11.26 -17.60
N ARG A 491 23.22 10.08 -17.74
CA ARG A 491 23.95 8.81 -17.82
C ARG A 491 23.58 8.04 -19.06
N VAL A 492 24.57 7.39 -19.66
CA VAL A 492 24.37 6.43 -20.75
C VAL A 492 25.01 5.11 -20.36
N ASN A 493 24.20 4.04 -20.30
CA ASN A 493 24.62 2.73 -19.79
C ASN A 493 25.41 2.82 -18.46
N GLU A 494 24.90 3.61 -17.50
CA GLU A 494 25.50 3.89 -16.18
C GLU A 494 26.69 4.87 -16.18
N ASN A 495 27.36 5.07 -17.32
CA ASN A 495 28.44 6.03 -17.46
C ASN A 495 27.92 7.46 -17.34
N LEU A 496 28.59 8.27 -16.50
CA LEU A 496 28.26 9.68 -16.33
C LEU A 496 28.71 10.47 -17.56
N VAL A 497 27.74 11.04 -18.29
CA VAL A 497 27.97 11.93 -19.44
C VAL A 497 27.99 13.38 -18.99
N PHE A 498 27.13 13.73 -18.03
CA PHE A 498 27.03 15.06 -17.46
C PHE A 498 26.64 14.99 -15.99
N GLY A 499 27.23 15.85 -15.16
CA GLY A 499 26.87 16.01 -13.75
C GLY A 499 27.21 17.41 -13.26
N ALA A 500 26.31 18.36 -13.47
CA ALA A 500 26.47 19.75 -13.05
C ALA A 500 25.11 20.48 -13.02
N ARG A 501 25.12 21.82 -13.09
CA ARG A 501 23.90 22.63 -13.18
C ARG A 501 23.29 22.56 -14.57
N VAL A 502 22.00 22.20 -14.63
CA VAL A 502 21.26 22.00 -15.87
C VAL A 502 21.17 23.34 -16.63
N PRO A 503 21.77 23.46 -17.83
CA PRO A 503 21.88 24.71 -18.58
C PRO A 503 20.62 24.99 -19.43
N LEU A 504 19.44 24.84 -18.84
CA LEU A 504 18.15 25.15 -19.48
C LEU A 504 17.62 26.49 -18.97
N THR A 505 16.80 27.18 -19.78
CA THR A 505 16.19 28.46 -19.38
C THR A 505 14.78 28.29 -18.83
N GLU A 506 14.32 29.26 -18.04
CA GLU A 506 12.95 29.27 -17.49
C GLU A 506 11.91 29.82 -18.48
N THR A 507 12.35 30.50 -19.55
CA THR A 507 11.48 31.31 -20.42
C THR A 507 11.00 30.58 -21.67
N GLY A 508 11.62 29.44 -22.04
CA GLY A 508 11.23 28.65 -23.20
C GLY A 508 12.16 27.48 -23.48
N LEU A 509 11.80 26.67 -24.49
CA LEU A 509 12.59 25.51 -24.89
C LEU A 509 14.00 25.94 -25.29
N THR A 510 14.98 25.38 -24.59
CA THR A 510 16.40 25.62 -24.78
C THR A 510 17.05 24.39 -25.37
N ARG A 511 17.88 24.58 -26.39
CA ARG A 511 18.72 23.52 -26.96
C ARG A 511 19.99 23.37 -26.12
N TRP A 512 20.34 22.14 -25.79
CA TRP A 512 21.55 21.80 -25.06
C TRP A 512 22.23 20.58 -25.68
N ASP A 513 23.44 20.78 -26.21
CA ASP A 513 24.22 19.74 -26.87
C ASP A 513 25.28 19.15 -25.92
N LEU A 514 25.43 17.82 -25.95
CA LEU A 514 26.38 17.03 -25.17
C LEU A 514 27.04 15.98 -26.04
N LEU A 515 28.32 15.70 -25.80
CA LEU A 515 29.02 14.58 -26.42
C LEU A 515 28.92 13.34 -25.53
N VAL A 516 28.41 12.24 -26.09
CA VAL A 516 28.44 10.91 -25.48
C VAL A 516 29.60 10.14 -26.12
N SER A 517 30.65 9.87 -25.36
CA SER A 517 31.81 9.15 -25.88
C SER A 517 31.46 7.72 -26.30
N ALA A 518 32.19 7.18 -27.27
CA ALA A 518 32.05 5.78 -27.70
C ALA A 518 32.19 4.79 -26.53
N ALA A 519 33.00 5.12 -25.52
CA ALA A 519 33.19 4.29 -24.33
C ALA A 519 31.93 4.16 -23.44
N ALA A 520 30.99 5.11 -23.53
CA ALA A 520 29.71 5.03 -22.81
C ALA A 520 28.66 4.19 -23.55
N LEU A 521 28.94 3.78 -24.79
CA LEU A 521 27.98 3.14 -25.71
C LEU A 521 28.31 1.65 -25.92
N LYS A 522 27.31 0.90 -26.38
CA LYS A 522 27.48 -0.50 -26.78
C LYS A 522 26.62 -0.84 -28.01
N PRO A 523 26.99 -1.87 -28.79
CA PRO A 523 26.10 -2.39 -29.83
C PRO A 523 24.78 -2.88 -29.23
N GLY A 524 23.70 -2.77 -29.99
CA GLY A 524 22.36 -3.16 -29.53
C GLY A 524 21.72 -2.12 -28.61
N LEU A 525 21.07 -2.58 -27.53
CA LEU A 525 20.23 -1.73 -26.67
C LEU A 525 21.07 -0.86 -25.72
N ASN A 526 20.82 0.44 -25.74
CA ASN A 526 21.43 1.44 -24.87
C ASN A 526 20.35 2.11 -24.01
N ARG A 527 20.72 2.52 -22.79
CA ARG A 527 19.85 3.24 -21.85
C ARG A 527 20.37 4.66 -21.66
N LEU A 528 19.50 5.65 -21.90
CA LEU A 528 19.71 7.05 -21.56
C LEU A 528 18.93 7.36 -20.28
N GLU A 529 19.55 8.08 -19.36
CA GLU A 529 18.88 8.51 -18.14
C GLU A 529 19.21 9.96 -17.81
N ILE A 530 18.17 10.74 -17.52
CA ILE A 530 18.25 12.17 -17.20
C ILE A 530 17.64 12.34 -15.81
N ARG A 531 18.45 12.70 -14.83
CA ARG A 531 18.08 12.73 -13.41
C ARG A 531 18.18 14.12 -12.82
N ASN A 532 17.33 14.39 -11.85
CA ASN A 532 17.56 15.45 -10.88
C ASN A 532 18.36 14.87 -9.69
N THR A 533 19.39 15.58 -9.24
CA THR A 533 20.25 15.16 -8.12
C THR A 533 20.16 16.06 -6.90
N GLU A 534 19.18 16.96 -6.89
CA GLU A 534 18.95 17.86 -5.78
C GLU A 534 18.50 17.09 -4.53
N PRO A 535 19.14 17.30 -3.37
CA PRO A 535 18.83 16.56 -2.16
C PRO A 535 17.46 16.92 -1.59
N ASN A 536 16.92 18.09 -1.97
CA ASN A 536 15.66 18.64 -1.48
C ASN A 536 14.62 18.62 -2.62
N GLY A 537 13.41 18.11 -2.36
CA GLY A 537 12.32 18.11 -3.35
C GLY A 537 11.15 17.20 -2.92
N VAL A 538 9.95 17.40 -3.48
CA VAL A 538 8.81 16.48 -3.32
C VAL A 538 8.03 16.37 -4.63
N THR A 539 7.45 15.20 -4.90
CA THR A 539 6.66 14.91 -6.11
C THR A 539 5.37 15.72 -6.22
N SER A 540 4.86 16.26 -5.12
CA SER A 540 3.60 17.02 -5.06
C SER A 540 3.72 18.52 -5.40
N ASN A 541 4.92 19.01 -5.73
CA ASN A 541 5.20 20.42 -5.98
C ASN A 541 5.56 20.69 -7.45
N ARG A 542 5.87 21.94 -7.82
CA ARG A 542 6.32 22.25 -9.18
C ARG A 542 7.56 21.42 -9.55
N PRO A 543 7.64 20.92 -10.80
CA PRO A 543 8.78 20.17 -11.31
C PRO A 543 10.02 21.06 -11.38
N TRP A 544 11.21 20.46 -11.38
CA TRP A 544 12.48 21.21 -11.32
C TRP A 544 13.05 21.52 -12.71
N PHE A 545 12.87 20.61 -13.68
CA PHE A 545 13.13 20.86 -15.10
C PHE A 545 12.29 19.89 -15.96
N GLY A 546 12.17 20.16 -17.25
CA GLY A 546 11.43 19.33 -18.20
C GLY A 546 12.19 19.11 -19.49
N ILE A 547 12.08 17.90 -20.05
CA ILE A 547 12.65 17.51 -21.35
C ILE A 547 11.54 17.26 -22.37
N ASP A 548 11.55 18.04 -23.45
CA ASP A 548 10.59 17.94 -24.56
C ASP A 548 10.96 16.74 -25.43
N ARG A 549 12.21 16.74 -25.89
CA ARG A 549 12.79 15.67 -26.68
C ARG A 549 14.29 15.61 -26.53
N VAL A 550 14.83 14.44 -26.86
CA VAL A 550 16.25 14.17 -27.02
C VAL A 550 16.49 13.76 -28.46
N GLU A 551 17.42 14.42 -29.14
CA GLU A 551 17.89 14.01 -30.46
C GLU A 551 19.28 13.37 -30.32
N LEU A 552 19.46 12.19 -30.91
CA LEU A 552 20.71 11.46 -30.95
C LEU A 552 21.20 11.41 -32.39
N ARG A 553 22.44 11.86 -32.62
CA ARG A 553 23.11 11.85 -33.93
C ARG A 553 24.52 11.30 -33.79
N GLU A 554 25.02 10.65 -34.83
CA GLU A 554 26.46 10.37 -34.92
C GLU A 554 27.23 11.70 -34.93
N THR A 555 28.29 11.78 -34.13
CA THR A 555 29.17 12.94 -34.16
C THR A 555 30.00 12.86 -35.45
N ALA A 556 29.77 13.80 -36.38
CA ALA A 556 30.59 13.92 -37.58
C ALA A 556 32.02 14.28 -37.16
N ASP A 557 32.98 13.40 -37.53
CA ASP A 557 34.43 13.48 -37.33
C ASP A 557 34.92 14.15 -36.04
N GLY A 558 35.49 13.33 -35.15
CA GLY A 558 36.24 13.83 -33.98
C GLY A 558 37.34 14.82 -34.39
N PRO A 559 37.89 15.62 -33.45
CA PRO A 559 39.05 16.44 -33.77
C PRO A 559 40.14 15.50 -34.33
N ALA A 560 40.64 15.84 -35.52
CA ALA A 560 41.80 15.17 -36.12
C ALA A 560 42.94 15.07 -35.08
N PRO A 561 43.74 13.99 -35.12
CA PRO A 561 44.71 13.64 -34.07
C PRO A 561 45.65 14.78 -33.66
#